data_AF-A0A9D4YDP0-F1
#
_entry.id   AF-A0A9D4YDP0-F1
#
_cell.length_a   1.000
_cell.length_b   1.000
_cell.length_c   1.000
_cell.angle_alpha   90.00
_cell.angle_beta   90.00
_cell.angle_gamma   90.00
#
_symmetry.space_group_name_H-M   'P 1'
#
loop_
_entity.id
_entity.type
_entity.pdbx_description
1 polymer ?
#
loop_
_entity_poly.entity_id
_entity_poly.type
_entity_poly.pdbx_seq_one_letter_code
_entity_poly.pdbx_strand_id
1 'polypeptide(L)'
;MSQMLMRIVVSISLVLLLVSVSEAKFVHSHVNIEVTNRLSDNKELALHCYEREGEDLGVSILPPGGLFKFSFTPRLGFKSSKYYCSAKWDGSNLKWFDMWSMGRDGREDLGVSILPPGGLFKFSFTPRLGFKSSKYYCSAKWDGSNLKWFDMWSMGRDGREGLLIKWDVTEKQACRFEQKTGYYSLCVVYNQ
;
A
#
# COMPACT_ATOMS: atom_id res chain seq x y z
N MET A 1 49.17 -11.83 4.24
CA MET A 1 47.84 -11.62 4.85
C MET A 1 47.57 -12.80 5.79
N SER A 2 47.41 -12.56 7.10
CA SER A 2 47.26 -13.65 8.09
C SER A 2 46.03 -14.53 7.80
N GLN A 3 46.13 -15.85 7.97
CA GLN A 3 44.99 -16.78 7.80
C GLN A 3 43.78 -16.39 8.66
N MET A 4 44.03 -15.73 9.80
CA MET A 4 42.99 -15.19 10.68
C MET A 4 42.19 -14.06 10.02
N LEU A 5 42.86 -13.13 9.34
CA LEU A 5 42.21 -12.05 8.59
C LEU A 5 41.35 -12.60 7.44
N MET A 6 41.83 -13.64 6.75
CA MET A 6 41.09 -14.29 5.67
C MET A 6 39.79 -14.93 6.18
N ARG A 7 39.82 -15.62 7.32
CA ARG A 7 38.61 -16.20 7.95
C ARG A 7 37.60 -15.13 8.38
N ILE A 8 38.07 -14.02 8.95
CA ILE A 8 37.19 -12.92 9.37
C ILE A 8 36.51 -12.28 8.15
N VAL A 9 37.26 -12.01 7.08
CA VAL A 9 36.70 -11.44 5.85
C VAL A 9 35.69 -12.38 5.21
N VAL A 10 35.95 -13.68 5.14
CA VAL A 10 35.01 -14.67 4.59
C VAL A 10 33.73 -14.72 5.44
N SER A 11 33.83 -14.73 6.77
CA SER A 11 32.68 -14.72 7.66
C SER A 11 31.84 -13.45 7.52
N ILE A 12 32.47 -12.27 7.46
CA ILE A 12 31.76 -11.00 7.26
C ILE A 12 31.06 -10.98 5.90
N SER A 13 31.74 -11.41 4.83
CA SER A 13 31.16 -11.50 3.49
C SER A 13 29.97 -12.47 3.44
N LEU A 14 30.06 -13.62 4.14
CA LEU A 14 28.97 -14.59 4.23
C LEU A 14 27.78 -14.03 5.01
N VAL A 15 28.01 -13.33 6.12
CA VAL A 15 26.94 -12.66 6.87
C VAL A 15 26.28 -11.57 6.02
N LEU A 16 27.06 -10.76 5.30
CA LEU A 16 26.53 -9.73 4.38
C LEU A 16 25.69 -10.36 3.25
N LEU A 17 26.14 -11.48 2.68
CA LEU A 17 25.38 -12.26 1.68
C LEU A 17 24.07 -12.82 2.27
N LEU A 18 24.09 -13.33 3.50
CA LEU A 18 22.88 -13.86 4.15
C LEU A 18 21.88 -12.75 4.49
N VAL A 19 22.37 -11.58 4.94
CA VAL A 19 21.55 -10.40 5.20
C VAL A 19 20.93 -9.87 3.90
N SER A 20 21.70 -9.80 2.80
CA SER A 20 21.17 -9.37 1.50
C SER A 20 20.14 -10.35 0.92
N VAL A 21 20.34 -11.66 1.10
CA VAL A 21 19.35 -12.68 0.70
C VAL A 21 18.08 -12.62 1.56
N SER A 22 18.19 -12.25 2.85
CA SER A 22 17.04 -12.07 3.73
C SER A 22 16.16 -10.88 3.31
N GLU A 23 16.79 -9.80 2.82
CA GLU A 23 16.10 -8.65 2.21
C GLU A 23 15.59 -9.00 0.79
N ALA A 24 16.26 -9.88 0.05
CA ALA A 24 15.84 -10.32 -1.30
C ALA A 24 14.56 -11.20 -1.31
N LYS A 25 14.04 -11.59 -0.14
CA LYS A 25 12.67 -12.11 -0.01
C LYS A 25 11.60 -11.01 -0.13
N PHE A 26 11.97 -9.76 -0.42
CA PHE A 26 11.07 -8.73 -0.93
C PHE A 26 10.60 -9.09 -2.35
N VAL A 27 9.60 -9.97 -2.40
CA VAL A 27 8.44 -9.91 -3.30
C VAL A 27 8.77 -9.57 -4.76
N HIS A 28 9.13 -10.60 -5.54
CA HIS A 28 9.01 -10.61 -7.00
C HIS A 28 7.53 -10.83 -7.41
N SER A 29 6.58 -10.05 -6.88
CA SER A 29 5.22 -10.13 -7.39
C SER A 29 5.11 -9.27 -8.64
N HIS A 30 4.70 -9.89 -9.75
CA HIS A 30 4.19 -9.14 -10.90
C HIS A 30 3.03 -8.26 -10.43
N VAL A 31 3.12 -6.97 -10.74
CA VAL A 31 2.01 -6.03 -10.52
C VAL A 31 1.16 -6.06 -11.78
N ASN A 32 -0.15 -6.29 -11.61
CA ASN A 32 -1.14 -6.21 -12.67
C ASN A 32 -2.02 -4.98 -12.38
N ILE A 33 -2.12 -4.07 -13.35
CA ILE A 33 -2.97 -2.89 -13.27
C ILE A 33 -4.12 -3.08 -14.26
N GLU A 34 -5.33 -2.84 -13.78
CA GLU A 34 -6.56 -2.87 -14.56
C GLU A 34 -7.37 -1.60 -14.30
N VAL A 35 -7.78 -0.92 -15.37
CA VAL A 35 -8.60 0.29 -15.32
C VAL A 35 -9.84 0.06 -16.18
N THR A 36 -11.01 0.10 -15.55
CA THR A 36 -12.30 -0.01 -16.25
C THR A 36 -12.99 1.35 -16.30
N ASN A 37 -13.46 1.77 -17.48
CA ASN A 37 -14.28 2.96 -17.60
C ASN A 37 -15.69 2.72 -17.02
N ARG A 38 -16.00 3.38 -15.91
CA ARG A 38 -17.31 3.37 -15.25
C ARG A 38 -17.92 4.78 -15.13
N LEU A 39 -17.50 5.71 -15.99
CA LEU A 39 -18.05 7.06 -16.02
C LEU A 39 -19.56 7.02 -16.32
N SER A 40 -20.31 7.91 -15.68
CA SER A 40 -21.73 8.13 -15.97
C SER A 40 -21.94 8.72 -17.37
N ASP A 41 -23.18 8.63 -17.87
CA ASP A 41 -23.62 9.22 -19.14
C ASP A 41 -22.92 8.65 -20.39
N ASN A 42 -22.48 7.40 -20.34
CA ASN A 42 -21.86 6.70 -21.47
C ASN A 42 -20.65 7.44 -22.10
N LYS A 43 -19.89 8.16 -21.28
CA LYS A 43 -18.71 8.91 -21.75
C LYS A 43 -17.52 7.99 -22.02
N GLU A 44 -16.76 8.31 -23.07
CA GLU A 44 -15.45 7.70 -23.31
C GLU A 44 -14.39 8.30 -22.38
N LEU A 45 -13.44 7.46 -21.94
CA LEU A 45 -12.31 7.85 -21.09
C LEU A 45 -11.03 7.75 -21.91
N ALA A 46 -10.40 8.90 -22.18
CA ALA A 46 -9.03 8.94 -22.69
C ALA A 46 -8.05 8.83 -21.51
N LEU A 47 -7.28 7.74 -21.48
CA LEU A 47 -6.30 7.44 -20.44
C LEU A 47 -4.90 7.38 -21.08
N HIS A 48 -3.98 8.22 -20.62
CA HIS A 48 -2.57 8.20 -21.03
C HIS A 48 -1.70 7.85 -19.84
N CYS A 49 -0.86 6.82 -19.95
CA CYS A 49 -0.02 6.36 -18.84
C CYS A 49 1.44 6.19 -19.30
N TYR A 50 2.39 6.45 -18.41
CA TYR A 50 3.81 6.21 -18.68
C TYR A 50 4.58 5.88 -17.40
N GLU A 51 5.67 5.11 -17.53
CA GLU A 51 6.63 4.94 -16.44
C GLU A 51 7.57 6.15 -16.37
N ARG A 52 7.77 6.72 -15.17
CA ARG A 52 8.57 7.93 -14.93
C ARG A 52 9.93 7.96 -15.65
N GLU A 53 10.64 6.85 -15.58
CA GLU A 53 11.97 6.67 -16.16
C GLU A 53 11.99 5.53 -17.19
N GLY A 54 10.81 5.20 -17.73
CA GLY A 54 10.61 4.09 -18.64
C GLY A 54 9.78 4.50 -19.84
N GLU A 55 9.10 3.51 -20.39
CA GLU A 55 8.34 3.67 -21.63
C GLU A 55 7.02 4.39 -21.39
N ASP A 56 6.62 5.17 -22.39
CA ASP A 56 5.26 5.68 -22.50
C ASP A 56 4.35 4.54 -22.98
N LEU A 57 3.29 4.25 -22.23
CA LEU A 57 2.30 3.23 -22.59
C LEU A 57 1.30 3.76 -23.62
N GLY A 58 1.32 5.06 -23.90
CA GLY A 58 0.50 5.73 -24.89
C GLY A 58 -0.92 6.05 -24.39
N VAL A 59 -1.71 6.62 -25.30
CA VAL A 59 -3.10 7.01 -25.05
C VAL A 59 -4.04 5.86 -25.42
N SER A 60 -4.89 5.45 -24.48
CA SER A 60 -5.98 4.48 -24.69
C SER A 60 -7.33 5.18 -24.55
N ILE A 61 -8.21 5.01 -25.54
CA ILE A 61 -9.60 5.48 -25.49
C ILE A 61 -10.48 4.31 -25.03
N LEU A 62 -11.08 4.43 -23.86
CA LEU A 62 -11.92 3.40 -23.26
C LEU A 62 -13.40 3.77 -23.42
N PRO A 63 -14.19 3.01 -24.19
CA PRO A 63 -15.65 3.18 -24.22
C PRO A 63 -16.25 2.82 -22.85
N PRO A 64 -17.55 3.09 -22.59
CA PRO A 64 -18.21 2.66 -21.37
C PRO A 64 -18.04 1.16 -21.12
N GLY A 65 -17.52 0.80 -19.95
CA GLY A 65 -17.18 -0.60 -19.60
C GLY A 65 -15.88 -1.13 -20.19
N GLY A 66 -15.16 -0.35 -21.01
CA GLY A 66 -13.88 -0.72 -21.60
C GLY A 66 -12.76 -0.87 -20.56
N LEU A 67 -11.78 -1.73 -20.85
CA LEU A 67 -10.70 -2.13 -19.96
C LEU A 67 -9.32 -1.78 -20.56
N PHE A 68 -8.53 -1.01 -19.83
CA PHE A 68 -7.09 -0.88 -20.03
C PHE A 68 -6.35 -1.75 -19.02
N LYS A 69 -5.32 -2.48 -19.46
CA LYS A 69 -4.56 -3.37 -18.59
C LYS A 69 -3.09 -3.43 -19.00
N PHE A 70 -2.22 -3.46 -18.01
CA PHE A 70 -0.79 -3.72 -18.20
C PHE A 70 -0.21 -4.37 -16.95
N SER A 71 0.92 -5.05 -17.13
CA SER A 71 1.62 -5.73 -16.05
C SER A 71 3.10 -5.43 -16.11
N PHE A 72 3.74 -5.36 -14.95
CA PHE A 72 5.16 -5.10 -14.85
C PHE A 72 5.76 -5.73 -13.59
N THR A 73 7.08 -5.89 -13.59
CA THR A 73 7.84 -6.27 -12.40
C THR A 73 8.48 -5.01 -11.82
N PRO A 74 8.17 -4.64 -10.57
CA PRO A 74 8.76 -3.46 -9.94
C PRO A 74 10.29 -3.50 -9.92
N ARG A 75 10.94 -2.39 -10.32
CA ARG A 75 12.38 -2.21 -10.14
C ARG A 75 12.71 -1.82 -8.69
N LEU A 76 13.67 -2.51 -8.09
CA LEU A 76 14.18 -2.21 -6.75
C LEU A 76 15.42 -1.31 -6.82
N GLY A 77 15.57 -0.39 -5.86
CA GLY A 77 16.74 0.50 -5.74
C GLY A 77 16.41 2.00 -5.85
N PHE A 78 17.43 2.83 -6.08
CA PHE A 78 17.31 4.31 -6.11
C PHE A 78 16.35 4.83 -7.19
N LYS A 79 16.12 4.06 -8.27
CA LYS A 79 15.19 4.35 -9.36
C LYS A 79 14.02 3.36 -9.32
N SER A 80 13.24 3.45 -8.25
CA SER A 80 12.08 2.57 -8.07
C SER A 80 10.96 2.88 -9.06
N SER A 81 10.26 1.85 -9.56
CA SER A 81 9.21 2.01 -10.56
C SER A 81 8.10 2.97 -10.09
N LYS A 82 7.65 3.83 -11.00
CA LYS A 82 6.57 4.79 -10.80
C LYS A 82 5.82 5.00 -12.10
N TYR A 83 4.50 4.83 -12.07
CA TYR A 83 3.62 5.01 -13.22
C TYR A 83 2.72 6.22 -12.98
N TYR A 84 2.72 7.15 -13.91
CA TYR A 84 1.87 8.34 -13.92
C TYR A 84 0.84 8.20 -15.02
N CYS A 85 -0.38 8.66 -14.74
CA CYS A 85 -1.42 8.71 -15.75
C CYS A 85 -2.12 10.07 -15.79
N SER A 86 -2.65 10.40 -16.96
CA SER A 86 -3.66 11.43 -17.13
C SER A 86 -4.97 10.84 -17.66
N ALA A 87 -6.07 11.41 -17.21
CA ALA A 87 -7.42 11.05 -17.61
C ALA A 87 -8.17 12.28 -18.13
N LYS A 88 -8.89 12.10 -19.23
CA LYS A 88 -9.79 13.10 -19.80
C LYS A 88 -11.05 12.44 -20.35
N TRP A 89 -12.19 13.09 -20.18
CA TRP A 89 -13.45 12.71 -20.77
C TRP A 89 -14.25 13.96 -21.14
N ASP A 90 -15.39 13.79 -21.80
CA ASP A 90 -16.22 14.92 -22.21
C ASP A 90 -16.71 15.75 -21.01
N GLY A 91 -16.61 17.07 -21.13
CA GLY A 91 -16.90 18.02 -20.05
C GLY A 91 -15.88 18.04 -18.90
N SER A 92 -14.75 17.32 -19.01
CA SER A 92 -13.71 17.30 -17.98
C SER A 92 -12.49 18.14 -18.35
N ASN A 93 -11.85 18.71 -17.33
CA ASN A 93 -10.45 19.11 -17.44
C ASN A 93 -9.54 17.87 -17.39
N LEU A 94 -8.33 17.97 -17.93
CA LEU A 94 -7.32 16.92 -17.82
C LEU A 94 -6.94 16.73 -16.34
N LYS A 95 -6.97 15.48 -15.87
CA LYS A 95 -6.64 15.12 -14.48
C LYS A 95 -5.42 14.21 -14.45
N TRP A 96 -4.42 14.56 -13.65
CA TRP A 96 -3.20 13.79 -13.45
C TRP A 96 -3.23 13.04 -12.12
N PHE A 97 -2.70 11.83 -12.10
CA PHE A 97 -2.59 11.03 -10.88
C PHE A 97 -1.48 9.99 -10.97
N ASP A 98 -0.96 9.60 -9.81
CA ASP A 98 -0.01 8.51 -9.66
C ASP A 98 -0.80 7.20 -9.71
N MET A 99 -0.60 6.41 -10.77
CA MET A 99 -1.26 5.10 -10.92
C MET A 99 -0.63 4.08 -9.97
N TRP A 100 0.70 4.07 -9.90
CA TRP A 100 1.43 3.14 -9.05
C TRP A 100 2.80 3.71 -8.67
N SER A 101 3.23 3.48 -7.42
CA SER A 101 4.59 3.79 -6.98
C SER A 101 5.13 2.73 -6.03
N MET A 102 6.36 2.25 -6.26
CA MET A 102 7.01 1.28 -5.37
C MET A 102 7.07 1.74 -3.90
N GLY A 103 7.23 3.05 -3.67
CA GLY A 103 7.29 3.59 -2.30
C GLY A 103 5.94 3.55 -1.58
N ARG A 104 4.83 3.62 -2.30
CA ARG A 104 3.47 3.53 -1.75
C ARG A 104 2.98 2.09 -1.81
N ASP A 105 2.84 1.57 -3.02
CA ASP A 105 2.18 0.31 -3.37
C ASP A 105 3.11 -0.91 -3.37
N GLY A 106 4.43 -0.71 -3.40
CA GLY A 106 5.42 -1.79 -3.31
C GLY A 106 5.74 -2.20 -1.88
N ARG A 107 5.23 -1.46 -0.89
CA ARG A 107 5.16 -1.89 0.51
C ARG A 107 3.81 -2.56 0.73
N GLU A 108 3.61 -3.23 1.87
CA GLU A 108 2.30 -3.80 2.25
C GLU A 108 1.26 -2.69 2.57
N ASP A 109 1.15 -1.68 1.69
CA ASP A 109 0.10 -0.66 1.69
C ASP A 109 -1.12 -1.24 0.96
N LEU A 110 -2.26 -1.17 1.63
CA LEU A 110 -3.52 -1.70 1.11
C LEU A 110 -4.26 -0.68 0.22
N GLY A 111 -3.69 0.52 0.08
CA GLY A 111 -4.26 1.60 -0.72
C GLY A 111 -5.44 2.30 -0.04
N VAL A 112 -6.17 3.08 -0.84
CA VAL A 112 -7.30 3.90 -0.36
C VAL A 112 -8.60 3.18 -0.65
N SER A 113 -9.45 3.05 0.38
CA SER A 113 -10.83 2.57 0.26
C SER A 113 -11.81 3.66 0.66
N ILE A 114 -12.85 3.89 -0.14
CA ILE A 114 -13.94 4.83 0.15
C ILE A 114 -15.09 4.03 0.77
N LEU A 115 -15.48 4.36 2.00
CA LEU A 115 -16.55 3.67 2.73
C LEU A 115 -17.74 4.62 2.94
N PRO A 116 -18.98 4.18 2.69
CA PRO A 116 -20.17 4.89 3.17
C PRO A 116 -20.30 4.77 4.71
N PRO A 117 -21.17 5.57 5.37
CA PRO A 117 -21.48 5.37 6.79
C PRO A 117 -21.90 3.91 7.07
N GLY A 118 -21.27 3.28 8.07
CA GLY A 118 -21.46 1.87 8.40
C GLY A 118 -20.79 0.87 7.44
N GLY A 119 -20.05 1.35 6.43
CA GLY A 119 -19.26 0.53 5.52
C GLY A 119 -18.10 -0.17 6.22
N LEU A 120 -17.66 -1.30 5.66
CA LEU A 120 -16.68 -2.18 6.27
C LEU A 120 -15.50 -2.42 5.34
N PHE A 121 -14.28 -2.15 5.82
CA PHE A 121 -13.04 -2.55 5.18
C PHE A 121 -12.40 -3.71 5.96
N LYS A 122 -12.03 -4.78 5.26
CA LYS A 122 -11.42 -5.98 5.83
C LYS A 122 -10.19 -6.37 5.04
N PHE A 123 -9.12 -6.71 5.76
CA PHE A 123 -7.93 -7.30 5.20
C PHE A 123 -7.36 -8.34 6.17
N SER A 124 -6.55 -9.23 5.64
CA SER A 124 -5.83 -10.24 6.40
C SER A 124 -4.34 -10.08 6.10
N PHE A 125 -3.50 -10.33 7.11
CA PHE A 125 -2.05 -10.28 6.98
C PHE A 125 -1.44 -11.34 7.88
N THR A 126 -0.20 -11.72 7.57
CA THR A 126 0.60 -12.60 8.41
C THR A 126 1.71 -11.77 9.05
N PRO A 127 1.69 -11.56 10.38
CA PRO A 127 2.75 -10.82 11.05
C PRO A 127 4.11 -11.46 10.83
N ARG A 128 5.13 -10.64 10.54
CA ARG A 128 6.51 -11.13 10.50
C ARG A 128 7.05 -11.26 11.92
N LEU A 129 7.55 -12.44 12.27
CA LEU A 129 8.19 -12.71 13.56
C LEU A 129 9.71 -12.48 13.42
N GLY A 130 10.25 -11.45 14.08
CA GLY A 130 11.69 -11.10 14.01
C GLY A 130 12.06 -9.81 14.77
N PHE A 131 13.31 -9.35 14.63
CA PHE A 131 13.87 -8.17 15.34
C PHE A 131 13.19 -6.83 15.02
N LYS A 132 12.51 -6.72 13.86
CA LYS A 132 11.62 -5.60 13.54
C LYS A 132 10.18 -6.08 13.74
N SER A 133 9.49 -5.52 14.73
CA SER A 133 8.08 -5.80 14.97
C SER A 133 7.23 -5.28 13.82
N SER A 134 6.36 -6.12 13.25
CA SER A 134 5.34 -5.68 12.29
C SER A 134 4.46 -4.59 12.94
N LYS A 135 4.16 -3.55 12.15
CA LYS A 135 3.22 -2.48 12.50
C LYS A 135 2.38 -2.14 11.27
N TYR A 136 1.08 -1.99 11.47
CA TYR A 136 0.15 -1.52 10.45
C TYR A 136 -0.51 -0.24 10.96
N TYR A 137 -0.31 0.83 10.20
CA TYR A 137 -0.88 2.14 10.45
C TYR A 137 -1.92 2.45 9.38
N CYS A 138 -2.92 3.25 9.73
CA CYS A 138 -3.96 3.69 8.82
C CYS A 138 -4.18 5.19 8.97
N SER A 139 -4.66 5.81 7.91
CA SER A 139 -5.25 7.13 7.98
C SER A 139 -6.68 7.14 7.49
N ALA A 140 -7.48 7.99 8.12
CA ALA A 140 -8.83 8.31 7.70
C ALA A 140 -8.91 9.80 7.34
N LYS A 141 -9.76 10.11 6.37
CA LYS A 141 -10.20 11.48 6.08
C LYS A 141 -11.68 11.46 5.69
N TRP A 142 -12.34 12.56 5.96
CA TRP A 142 -13.71 12.83 5.55
C TRP A 142 -13.77 14.24 4.94
N ASP A 143 -14.94 14.64 4.47
CA ASP A 143 -15.08 15.93 3.80
C ASP A 143 -14.70 17.08 4.75
N GLY A 144 -13.90 18.02 4.25
CA GLY A 144 -13.36 19.13 5.03
C GLY A 144 -12.31 18.78 6.09
N SER A 145 -11.87 17.52 6.22
CA SER A 145 -10.87 17.11 7.21
C SER A 145 -9.45 17.00 6.64
N ASN A 146 -8.44 17.20 7.50
CA ASN A 146 -7.08 16.72 7.24
C ASN A 146 -7.01 15.20 7.44
N LEU A 147 -5.96 14.56 6.92
CA LEU A 147 -5.66 13.15 7.19
C LEU A 147 -5.38 12.93 8.68
N LYS A 148 -6.00 11.90 9.25
CA LYS A 148 -5.89 11.52 10.65
C LYS A 148 -5.31 10.12 10.77
N TRP A 149 -4.16 9.99 11.43
CA TRP A 149 -3.40 8.73 11.51
C TRP A 149 -3.58 8.01 12.84
N PHE A 150 -3.57 6.68 12.78
CA PHE A 150 -3.56 5.82 13.97
C PHE A 150 -2.91 4.46 13.68
N ASP A 151 -2.37 3.84 14.73
CA ASP A 151 -1.79 2.49 14.68
C ASP A 151 -2.90 1.43 14.83
N MET A 152 -3.36 0.89 13.70
CA MET A 152 -4.35 -0.19 13.67
C MET A 152 -3.84 -1.46 14.35
N TRP A 153 -2.57 -1.78 14.14
CA TRP A 153 -1.97 -3.00 14.68
C TRP A 153 -0.49 -2.83 14.98
N SER A 154 -0.02 -3.36 16.11
CA SER A 154 1.40 -3.49 16.40
C SER A 154 1.70 -4.82 17.10
N MET A 155 2.76 -5.52 16.67
CA MET A 155 3.15 -6.80 17.28
C MET A 155 3.36 -6.70 18.79
N GLY A 156 3.91 -5.57 19.29
CA GLY A 156 4.15 -5.38 20.72
C GLY A 156 2.87 -5.25 21.55
N ARG A 157 1.83 -4.61 20.98
CA ARG A 157 0.53 -4.36 21.64
C ARG A 157 -0.44 -5.52 21.42
N ASP A 158 -0.46 -6.08 20.21
CA ASP A 158 -1.55 -6.90 19.68
C ASP A 158 -1.11 -8.30 19.29
N GLY A 159 0.19 -8.60 19.28
CA GLY A 159 0.72 -9.90 18.85
C GLY A 159 0.30 -11.08 19.73
N ARG A 160 -0.35 -10.82 20.87
CA ARG A 160 -0.93 -11.82 21.79
C ARG A 160 -2.46 -11.78 21.83
N GLU A 161 -3.08 -10.83 21.13
CA GLU A 161 -4.53 -10.69 21.03
C GLU A 161 -5.07 -11.59 19.90
N GLY A 162 -6.37 -11.88 19.91
CA GLY A 162 -7.00 -12.85 19.01
C GLY A 162 -6.80 -12.57 17.50
N LEU A 163 -7.10 -13.58 16.67
CA LEU A 163 -6.89 -13.56 15.21
C LEU A 163 -7.68 -12.48 14.45
N LEU A 164 -8.64 -11.81 15.10
CA LEU A 164 -9.48 -10.79 14.50
C LEU A 164 -9.51 -9.54 15.39
N ILE A 165 -9.01 -8.44 14.83
CA ILE A 165 -9.01 -7.13 15.47
C ILE A 165 -9.98 -6.22 14.73
N LYS A 166 -10.92 -5.63 15.46
CA LYS A 166 -11.98 -4.77 14.91
C LYS A 166 -11.83 -3.36 15.45
N TRP A 167 -12.05 -2.39 14.58
CA TRP A 167 -11.99 -0.98 14.89
C TRP A 167 -13.24 -0.27 14.39
N ASP A 168 -13.78 0.62 15.23
CA ASP A 168 -14.75 1.63 14.83
C ASP A 168 -14.02 2.97 14.72
N VAL A 169 -14.17 3.62 13.57
CA VAL A 169 -13.49 4.87 13.23
C VAL A 169 -14.54 5.97 13.21
N THR A 170 -14.32 7.04 13.98
CA THR A 170 -15.22 8.20 14.07
C THR A 170 -14.44 9.48 13.81
N GLU A 171 -15.10 10.63 13.67
CA GLU A 171 -14.37 11.90 13.49
C GLU A 171 -13.50 12.28 14.70
N LYS A 172 -13.83 11.77 15.89
CA LYS A 172 -13.13 12.08 17.14
C LYS A 172 -11.94 11.15 17.40
N GLN A 173 -12.15 9.85 17.21
CA GLN A 173 -11.19 8.81 17.59
C GLN A 173 -11.49 7.46 16.92
N ALA A 174 -10.49 6.58 16.93
CA ALA A 174 -10.66 5.18 16.57
C ALA A 174 -10.74 4.33 17.84
N CYS A 175 -11.73 3.45 17.95
CA CYS A 175 -11.91 2.58 19.11
C CYS A 175 -11.82 1.11 18.69
N ARG A 176 -11.04 0.33 19.41
CA ARG A 176 -10.90 -1.10 19.17
C ARG A 176 -11.90 -1.89 20.01
N PHE A 177 -12.45 -2.94 19.42
CA PHE A 177 -13.34 -3.88 20.09
C PHE A 177 -12.58 -4.68 21.17
N GLU A 178 -13.15 -4.75 22.37
CA GLU A 178 -12.62 -5.53 23.47
C GLU A 178 -13.54 -6.71 23.77
N GLN A 179 -13.02 -7.93 23.60
CA GLN A 179 -13.81 -9.15 23.77
C GLN A 179 -14.34 -9.35 25.21
N LYS A 180 -13.58 -8.90 26.21
CA LYS A 180 -13.95 -9.06 27.64
C LYS A 180 -15.19 -8.27 28.00
N THR A 181 -15.33 -7.08 27.44
CA THR A 181 -16.44 -6.17 27.76
C THR A 181 -17.54 -6.23 26.72
N GLY A 182 -17.25 -6.67 25.50
CA GLY A 182 -18.20 -6.68 24.38
C GLY A 182 -18.43 -5.31 23.76
N TYR A 183 -17.60 -4.32 24.10
CA TYR A 183 -17.72 -2.94 23.64
C TYR A 183 -16.45 -2.45 22.92
N TYR A 184 -16.60 -1.38 22.15
CA TYR A 184 -15.48 -0.63 21.57
C TYR A 184 -14.92 0.36 22.60
N SER A 185 -14.16 -0.15 23.56
CA SER A 185 -13.68 0.60 24.74
C SER A 185 -12.23 1.09 24.61
N LEU A 186 -11.43 0.46 23.75
CA LEU A 186 -10.00 0.73 23.64
C LEU A 186 -9.72 1.80 22.58
N CYS A 187 -9.94 3.07 22.95
CA CYS A 187 -9.89 4.20 22.04
C CYS A 187 -8.50 4.86 21.96
N VAL A 188 -8.13 5.27 20.74
CA VAL A 188 -6.95 6.08 20.43
C VAL A 188 -7.39 7.36 19.74
N VAL A 189 -6.96 8.50 20.28
CA VAL A 189 -7.11 9.79 19.61
C VAL A 189 -6.12 9.81 18.44
N TYR A 190 -6.57 10.31 17.29
CA TYR A 190 -5.72 10.40 16.11
C TYR A 190 -4.48 11.25 16.37
N ASN A 191 -3.36 10.83 15.78
CA ASN A 191 -2.19 11.69 15.72
C ASN A 191 -2.54 12.95 14.92
N GLN A 192 -2.02 14.11 15.36
CA GLN A 192 -2.15 15.38 14.63
C GLN A 192 -1.24 15.42 13.41
#